data_AF-A0A432R726-F1
#
_entry.id   AF-A0A432R726-F1
#
_cell.length_a   1.000
_cell.length_b   1.000
_cell.length_c   1.000
_cell.angle_alpha   90.00
_cell.angle_beta   90.00
_cell.angle_gamma   90.00
#
_symmetry.space_group_name_H-M   'P 1'
#
loop_
_entity.id
_entity.type
_entity.pdbx_description
1 polymer ?
#
loop_
_entity_poly.entity_id
_entity_poly.type
_entity_poly.pdbx_seq_one_letter_code
_entity_poly.pdbx_strand_id
1 'polypeptide(L)' 'MSEEEAAVEEAATSTQEEEPEEVIDINAALLEIMVKRTDILERLMRGEIEAGEVVERLESIKMPSVRRRKRRA' A
#
# COMPACT_ATOMS: atom_id res chain seq x y z
N MET A 1 38.34 38.37 -26.48
CA MET A 1 38.60 37.50 -25.31
C MET A 1 37.64 37.97 -24.24
N SER A 2 36.49 37.30 -24.13
CA SER A 2 35.39 37.67 -23.21
C SER A 2 35.27 36.60 -22.13
N GLU A 3 35.40 37.03 -20.89
CA GLU A 3 35.14 36.24 -19.69
C GLU A 3 33.64 36.26 -19.36
N GLU A 4 33.23 35.20 -18.65
CA GLU A 4 32.03 35.09 -17.80
C GLU A 4 30.66 35.26 -18.47
N GLU A 5 29.90 34.16 -18.55
CA GLU A 5 28.75 34.02 -17.65
C GLU A 5 28.28 32.57 -17.58
N ALA A 6 27.90 32.20 -16.37
CA ALA A 6 27.60 30.86 -15.92
C ALA A 6 26.31 30.30 -16.55
N ALA A 7 26.38 29.06 -17.00
CA ALA A 7 25.20 28.21 -17.15
C ALA A 7 25.60 26.77 -16.76
N VAL A 8 26.10 26.62 -15.54
CA VAL A 8 26.02 25.34 -14.83
C VAL A 8 24.61 25.29 -14.27
N GLU A 9 23.62 25.02 -15.12
CA GLU A 9 22.29 24.66 -14.62
C GLU A 9 22.38 23.26 -14.02
N GLU A 10 22.41 23.31 -12.71
CA GLU A 10 22.43 22.21 -11.77
C GLU A 10 21.42 21.13 -12.12
N ALA A 11 21.87 19.91 -11.89
CA ALA A 11 21.09 18.70 -11.82
C ALA A 11 19.79 18.86 -11.03
N ALA A 12 18.69 19.12 -11.74
CA ALA A 12 17.36 18.75 -11.29
C ALA A 12 16.97 17.38 -11.87
N THR A 13 17.87 16.39 -11.76
CA THR A 13 17.42 14.99 -11.75
C THR A 13 16.72 14.80 -10.41
N SER A 14 15.45 15.18 -10.39
CA SER A 14 14.50 14.77 -9.37
C SER A 14 14.48 13.25 -9.40
N THR A 15 15.31 12.66 -8.55
CA THR A 15 15.26 11.25 -8.18
C THR A 15 13.90 11.09 -7.52
N GLN A 16 12.86 10.87 -8.31
CA GLN A 16 11.67 10.19 -7.84
C GLN A 16 12.20 8.88 -7.29
N GLU A 17 12.26 8.78 -5.97
CA GLU A 17 12.30 7.50 -5.29
C GLU A 17 11.09 6.73 -5.84
N GLU A 18 11.36 5.90 -6.84
CA GLU A 18 10.46 4.84 -7.26
C GLU A 18 10.36 3.96 -6.03
N GLU A 19 9.39 4.25 -5.17
CA GLU A 19 8.91 3.31 -4.16
C GLU A 19 8.82 1.96 -4.88
N PRO A 20 9.53 0.92 -4.41
CA PRO A 20 9.55 -0.35 -5.10
C PRO A 20 8.09 -0.76 -5.23
N GLU A 21 7.60 -0.84 -6.47
CA GLU A 21 6.26 -1.31 -6.72
C GLU A 21 6.27 -2.78 -6.33
N GLU A 22 5.96 -3.06 -5.06
CA GLU A 22 5.72 -4.40 -4.55
C GLU A 22 4.68 -5.01 -5.49
N VAL A 23 5.12 -6.01 -6.25
CA VAL A 23 4.22 -6.83 -7.05
C VAL A 23 3.49 -7.69 -6.04
N ILE A 24 2.46 -7.11 -5.43
CA ILE A 24 1.58 -7.81 -4.50
C ILE A 24 0.81 -8.81 -5.36
N ASP A 25 0.96 -10.10 -5.05
CA ASP A 25 -0.01 -11.08 -5.50
C ASP A 25 -1.33 -10.74 -4.81
N ILE A 26 -2.18 -10.04 -5.53
CA ILE A 26 -3.48 -9.54 -5.05
C ILE A 26 -4.32 -10.70 -4.52
N ASN A 27 -4.23 -11.89 -5.14
CA ASN A 27 -4.99 -13.05 -4.69
C ASN A 27 -4.49 -13.55 -3.34
N ALA A 28 -3.17 -13.65 -3.17
CA ALA A 28 -2.57 -14.02 -1.88
C ALA A 28 -2.94 -13.02 -0.77
N ALA A 29 -2.86 -11.72 -1.07
CA ALA A 29 -3.25 -10.66 -0.12
C ALA A 29 -4.74 -10.71 0.24
N LEU A 30 -5.61 -10.95 -0.75
CA LEU A 30 -7.06 -11.11 -0.50
C LEU A 30 -7.35 -12.36 0.34
N LEU A 31 -6.66 -13.47 0.10
CA LEU A 31 -6.80 -14.68 0.91
C LEU A 31 -6.39 -14.44 2.36
N GLU A 32 -5.27 -13.76 2.59
CA GLU A 32 -4.82 -13.43 3.94
C GLU A 32 -5.85 -12.56 4.69
N ILE A 33 -6.45 -11.59 3.99
CA ILE A 33 -7.53 -10.75 4.52
C ILE A 33 -8.76 -11.58 4.88
N MET A 34 -9.16 -12.52 4.02
CA MET A 34 -10.29 -13.41 4.29
C MET A 34 -10.04 -14.28 5.52
N VAL A 35 -8.83 -14.81 5.68
CA VAL A 35 -8.44 -15.61 6.87
C VAL A 35 -8.54 -14.75 8.13
N LYS A 36 -7.95 -13.55 8.14
CA LYS A 36 -8.03 -12.62 9.29
C LYS A 36 -9.45 -12.24 9.66
N ARG A 37 -10.28 -11.95 8.64
CA ARG A 37 -11.71 -11.64 8.83
C ARG A 37 -12.46 -12.82 9.45
N THR A 38 -12.17 -14.03 9.00
CA THR A 38 -12.83 -15.24 9.49
C THR A 38 -12.46 -15.51 10.95
N ASP A 39 -11.18 -15.38 11.32
CA ASP A 39 -10.73 -15.51 12.71
C ASP A 39 -11.45 -14.54 13.65
N ILE A 40 -11.58 -13.26 13.26
CA ILE A 40 -12.32 -12.28 14.06
C ILE A 40 -13.78 -12.70 14.27
N LEU A 41 -14.45 -13.18 13.22
CA LEU A 41 -15.85 -13.62 13.32
C LEU A 41 -15.99 -14.90 14.16
N GLU A 42 -15.07 -15.84 14.06
CA GLU A 42 -15.06 -17.03 14.90
C GLU A 42 -14.91 -16.67 16.38
N ARG A 43 -14.01 -15.74 16.70
CA ARG A 43 -13.81 -15.26 18.07
C ARG A 43 -15.05 -14.57 18.62
N LEU A 44 -15.77 -13.80 17.79
CA LEU A 44 -17.08 -13.25 18.15
C LEU A 44 -18.10 -14.37 18.43
N MET A 45 -18.19 -15.39 17.57
CA MET A 45 -19.12 -16.51 17.75
C MET A 45 -18.83 -17.33 19.00
N ARG A 46 -17.57 -17.40 19.42
CA ARG A 46 -17.14 -18.04 20.68
C ARG A 46 -17.33 -17.15 21.91
N GLY A 47 -17.69 -15.87 21.72
CA GLY A 47 -17.84 -14.89 22.80
C GLY A 47 -16.51 -14.43 23.41
N GLU A 48 -15.41 -14.58 22.67
CA GLU A 48 -14.07 -14.17 23.12
C GLU A 48 -13.82 -12.66 22.96
N ILE A 49 -14.59 -12.00 22.09
CA ILE A 49 -14.55 -10.56 21.83
C ILE A 49 -15.97 -10.01 21.69
N GLU A 50 -16.16 -8.74 22.04
CA GLU A 50 -17.46 -8.07 21.93
C GLU A 50 -17.71 -7.51 20.52
N ALA A 51 -18.98 -7.26 20.20
CA ALA A 51 -19.37 -6.73 18.89
C ALA A 51 -18.73 -5.37 18.57
N GLY A 52 -18.48 -4.52 19.57
CA GLY A 52 -17.78 -3.24 19.37
C GLY A 52 -16.32 -3.43 18.94
N GLU A 53 -15.62 -4.36 19.59
CA GLU A 53 -14.22 -4.69 19.29
C GLU A 53 -14.07 -5.34 17.90
N VAL A 54 -15.09 -6.08 17.44
CA VAL A 54 -15.11 -6.67 16.10
C VAL A 54 -15.04 -5.59 15.01
N VAL A 55 -15.78 -4.49 15.16
CA VAL A 55 -15.79 -3.41 14.16
C VAL A 55 -14.40 -2.79 14.05
N GLU A 56 -13.78 -2.43 15.18
CA GLU A 56 -12.44 -1.85 15.22
C GLU A 56 -11.40 -2.79 14.58
N ARG A 57 -11.46 -4.08 14.90
CA ARG A 57 -10.55 -5.09 14.33
C ARG A 57 -10.74 -5.26 12.83
N LEU A 58 -11.97 -5.26 12.34
CA LEU A 58 -12.26 -5.37 10.91
C LEU A 58 -11.81 -4.13 10.12
N GLU A 59 -12.01 -2.93 10.67
CA GLU A 59 -11.59 -1.67 10.04
C GLU A 59 -10.06 -1.54 9.95
N SER A 60 -9.32 -2.17 10.87
CA SER A 60 -7.86 -2.19 10.84
C SER A 60 -7.26 -3.02 9.68
N ILE A 61 -8.06 -3.85 9.00
CA ILE A 61 -7.57 -4.70 7.92
C ILE A 61 -7.39 -3.87 6.64
N LYS A 62 -6.13 -3.60 6.29
CA LYS A 62 -5.77 -2.85 5.09
C LYS A 62 -6.05 -3.66 3.82
N MET A 63 -6.86 -3.11 2.91
CA MET A 63 -7.09 -3.69 1.59
C MET A 63 -5.93 -3.38 0.63
N PRO A 64 -5.46 -4.36 -0.15
CA PRO A 64 -4.48 -4.11 -1.20
C PRO A 64 -5.11 -3.23 -2.28
N SER A 65 -4.47 -2.10 -2.60
CA SER A 65 -4.92 -1.25 -3.70
C SER A 65 -4.24 -1.66 -5.00
N VAL A 66 -5.02 -2.02 -6.01
CA VAL A 66 -4.51 -2.23 -7.36
C VAL A 66 -4.33 -0.86 -8.02
N ARG A 67 -3.18 -0.21 -7.81
CA ARG A 67 -2.80 0.93 -8.66
C ARG A 67 -2.57 0.36 -10.05
N ARG A 68 -3.52 0.59 -10.96
CA ARG A 68 -3.38 0.25 -12.38
C ARG A 68 -2.14 0.97 -12.90
N ARG A 69 -1.02 0.28 -13.09
CA ARG A 69 0.05 0.77 -13.96
C ARG A 69 -0.58 0.99 -15.32
N LYS A 70 -0.79 2.26 -15.71
CA LYS A 70 -1.03 2.60 -17.12
C LYS A 70 0.18 2.05 -17.87
N ARG A 71 0.01 0.94 -18.61
CA ARG A 71 0.96 0.55 -19.65
C ARG A 71 1.14 1.78 -20.53
N ARG A 72 2.31 2.40 -20.48
CA ARG A 72 2.75 3.29 -21.57
C ARG A 72 2.82 2.38 -22.81
N ALA A 73 1.84 2.54 -23.69
CA ALA A 73 1.85 1.98 -25.04
C ALA A 73 2.60 2.95 -25.96
#